data_AF-A0AAW2MIP6-F1
#
_entry.id   AF-A0AAW2MIP6-F1
#
_cell.length_a   1.000
_cell.length_b   1.000
_cell.length_c   1.000
_cell.angle_alpha   90.00
_cell.angle_beta   90.00
_cell.angle_gamma   90.00
#
_symmetry.space_group_name_H-M   'P 1'
#
loop_
_entity.id
_entity.type
_entity.pdbx_description
1 polymer ?
#
loop_
_entity_poly.entity_id
_entity_poly.type
_entity_poly.pdbx_seq_one_letter_code
_entity_poly.pdbx_strand_id
1 'polypeptide(L)'
;MKTAHDQGRLVLLQNLDPEYTSGEVQDIISCAFEENCTARMVQHTATSSPHSGQAFVIFKSREAVDRVVKKLDDECLMLPNQRPLVVCTGVFPHFSEKRATFIGHLAIDKARRQVQREMVLSSPNDHCHCHNNTIEYEMAMAWWLLQSRSDKWWEKLYEQQGKELKKLMGALKSK
;
A
#
# COMPACT_ATOMS: atom_id res chain seq x y z
N MET A 1 -2.72 -1.60 -17.16
CA MET A 1 -2.38 -0.90 -15.90
C MET A 1 -0.99 -0.28 -15.95
N LYS A 2 0.08 -1.05 -16.23
CA LYS A 2 1.46 -0.53 -16.30
C LYS A 2 1.61 0.70 -17.21
N THR A 3 1.13 0.62 -18.45
CA THR A 3 1.16 1.75 -19.42
C THR A 3 0.42 2.99 -18.91
N ALA A 4 -0.68 2.81 -18.16
CA ALA A 4 -1.42 3.93 -17.59
C ALA A 4 -0.69 4.54 -16.39
N HIS A 5 0.00 3.72 -15.59
CA HIS A 5 0.86 4.17 -14.50
C HIS A 5 2.04 4.99 -15.01
N ASP A 6 2.75 4.47 -16.02
CA ASP A 6 3.90 5.15 -16.64
C ASP A 6 3.50 6.50 -17.27
N GLN A 7 2.25 6.61 -17.74
CA GLN A 7 1.69 7.83 -18.31
C GLN A 7 1.07 8.77 -17.27
N GLY A 8 1.10 8.43 -15.97
CA GLY A 8 0.51 9.23 -14.90
C GLY A 8 -1.02 9.30 -14.95
N ARG A 9 -1.67 8.31 -15.57
CA ARG A 9 -3.14 8.23 -15.73
C ARG A 9 -3.81 7.29 -14.75
N LEU A 10 -3.06 6.71 -13.82
CA LEU A 10 -3.54 5.74 -12.84
C LEU A 10 -3.55 6.36 -11.45
N VAL A 11 -4.65 6.16 -10.73
CA VAL A 11 -4.85 6.65 -9.36
C VAL A 11 -5.39 5.50 -8.49
N LEU A 12 -5.10 5.54 -7.20
CA LEU A 12 -5.64 4.61 -6.22
C LEU A 12 -6.69 5.31 -5.38
N LEU A 13 -7.91 4.80 -5.39
CA LEU A 13 -8.95 5.19 -4.46
C LEU A 13 -8.89 4.29 -3.23
N GLN A 14 -9.04 4.91 -2.07
CA GLN A 14 -9.07 4.25 -0.76
C GLN A 14 -10.33 4.64 0.00
N ASN A 15 -10.60 3.91 1.09
CA ASN A 15 -11.76 4.07 1.96
C ASN A 15 -13.12 3.81 1.27
N LEU A 16 -13.10 2.98 0.22
CA LEU A 16 -14.33 2.48 -0.40
C LEU A 16 -14.94 1.36 0.43
N ASP A 17 -16.24 1.14 0.24
CA ASP A 17 -16.88 -0.08 0.73
C ASP A 17 -16.33 -1.29 -0.03
N PRO A 18 -15.88 -2.37 0.64
CA PRO A 18 -15.49 -3.60 -0.02
C PRO A 18 -16.61 -4.24 -0.86
N GLU A 19 -17.88 -3.92 -0.58
CA GLU A 19 -19.04 -4.41 -1.34
C GLU A 19 -19.20 -3.71 -2.70
N TYR A 20 -18.54 -2.57 -2.92
CA TYR A 20 -18.64 -1.87 -4.19
C TYR A 20 -18.05 -2.69 -5.34
N THR A 21 -18.77 -2.68 -6.45
CA THR A 21 -18.33 -3.23 -7.73
C THR A 21 -17.47 -2.22 -8.49
N SER A 22 -16.69 -2.71 -9.45
CA SER A 22 -15.90 -1.81 -10.30
C SER A 22 -16.77 -0.87 -11.14
N GLY A 23 -17.98 -1.28 -11.50
CA GLY A 23 -18.94 -0.44 -12.24
C GLY A 23 -19.44 0.72 -11.39
N GLU A 24 -19.85 0.46 -10.15
CA GLU A 24 -20.30 1.52 -9.24
C GLU A 24 -19.22 2.56 -8.97
N VAL A 25 -17.95 2.14 -8.85
CA VAL A 25 -16.83 3.09 -8.71
C VAL A 25 -16.64 3.94 -9.97
N GLN A 26 -16.84 3.38 -11.17
CA GLN A 26 -16.82 4.19 -12.39
C GLN A 26 -17.96 5.20 -12.41
N ASP A 27 -19.16 4.78 -12.01
CA ASP A 27 -20.35 5.64 -12.00
C ASP A 27 -20.19 6.78 -10.99
N ILE A 28 -19.65 6.50 -9.79
CA ILE A 28 -19.36 7.53 -8.79
C ILE A 28 -18.45 8.62 -9.37
N ILE A 29 -17.36 8.22 -10.04
CA ILE A 29 -16.39 9.16 -10.59
C ILE A 29 -16.97 9.93 -11.77
N SER A 30 -17.72 9.24 -12.64
CA SER A 30 -18.41 9.85 -13.77
C SER A 30 -19.44 10.88 -13.31
N CYS A 31 -20.24 10.55 -12.30
CA CYS A 31 -21.24 11.46 -11.73
C CYS A 31 -20.63 12.62 -10.96
N ALA A 32 -19.57 12.40 -10.18
CA ALA A 32 -18.98 13.43 -9.32
C ALA A 32 -18.03 14.38 -10.06
N PHE A 33 -17.32 13.89 -11.07
CA PHE A 33 -16.26 14.64 -11.75
C PHE A 33 -16.51 14.87 -13.24
N GLU A 34 -17.57 14.30 -13.81
CA GLU A 34 -17.88 14.33 -15.26
C GLU A 34 -16.75 13.72 -16.12
N GLU A 35 -15.94 12.84 -15.52
CA GLU A 35 -14.79 12.22 -16.16
C GLU A 35 -15.03 10.73 -16.41
N ASN A 36 -14.73 10.29 -17.63
CA ASN A 36 -14.81 8.88 -17.99
C ASN A 36 -13.55 8.13 -17.55
N CYS A 37 -13.71 7.05 -16.80
CA CYS A 37 -12.61 6.25 -16.30
C CYS A 37 -12.87 4.74 -16.39
N THR A 38 -11.81 3.95 -16.24
CA THR A 38 -11.88 2.50 -16.05
C THR A 38 -11.44 2.18 -14.63
N ALA A 39 -12.39 1.80 -13.76
CA ALA A 39 -12.09 1.40 -12.40
C ALA A 39 -11.92 -0.12 -12.31
N ARG A 40 -11.07 -0.55 -11.38
CA ARG A 40 -10.90 -1.94 -10.98
C ARG A 40 -10.77 -2.03 -9.47
N MET A 41 -11.78 -2.58 -8.84
CA MET A 41 -11.77 -2.89 -7.41
C MET A 41 -10.72 -3.95 -7.10
N VAL A 42 -10.00 -3.77 -5.99
CA VAL A 42 -9.13 -4.80 -5.45
C VAL A 42 -10.02 -5.87 -4.83
N GLN A 43 -9.96 -7.08 -5.38
CA GLN A 43 -10.81 -8.18 -4.92
C GLN A 43 -10.45 -8.62 -3.51
N HIS A 44 -11.48 -8.90 -2.72
CA HIS A 44 -11.33 -9.52 -1.41
C HIS A 44 -10.85 -10.97 -1.59
N THR A 45 -9.63 -11.29 -1.17
CA THR A 45 -9.15 -12.67 -1.13
C THR A 45 -9.70 -13.41 0.08
N ALA A 46 -9.77 -14.75 0.03
CA ALA A 46 -10.29 -15.57 1.13
C ALA A 46 -9.52 -15.40 2.46
N THR A 47 -8.26 -14.98 2.39
CA THR A 47 -7.50 -14.44 3.52
C THR A 47 -7.72 -12.93 3.57
N SER A 48 -8.07 -12.38 4.74
CA SER A 48 -8.34 -10.95 4.95
C SER A 48 -7.24 -10.11 4.29
N SER A 49 -7.52 -9.52 3.13
CA SER A 49 -6.55 -8.68 2.45
C SER A 49 -6.55 -7.32 3.12
N PRO A 50 -5.39 -6.78 3.54
CA PRO A 50 -5.31 -5.43 4.12
C PRO A 50 -5.65 -4.31 3.11
N HIS A 51 -5.94 -4.69 1.85
CA HIS A 51 -6.27 -3.81 0.74
C HIS A 51 -7.77 -3.82 0.39
N SER A 52 -8.62 -4.37 1.25
CA SER A 52 -10.07 -4.31 1.05
C SER A 52 -10.55 -2.84 1.06
N GLY A 53 -11.49 -2.51 0.18
CA GLY A 53 -11.95 -1.12 0.02
C GLY A 53 -11.00 -0.21 -0.76
N GLN A 54 -10.16 -0.77 -1.62
CA GLN A 54 -9.29 -0.03 -2.54
C GLN A 54 -9.68 -0.29 -4.00
N ALA A 55 -9.54 0.73 -4.86
CA ALA A 55 -9.79 0.61 -6.30
C ALA A 55 -8.72 1.32 -7.12
N PHE A 56 -8.27 0.68 -8.19
CA PHE A 56 -7.42 1.29 -9.20
C PHE A 56 -8.29 1.97 -10.26
N VAL A 57 -8.06 3.24 -10.51
CA VAL A 57 -8.82 4.01 -11.51
C VAL A 57 -7.87 4.51 -12.59
N ILE A 58 -8.18 4.14 -13.83
CA ILE A 58 -7.44 4.57 -15.02
C ILE A 58 -8.27 5.64 -15.74
N PHE A 59 -7.72 6.83 -15.84
CA PHE A 59 -8.32 7.94 -16.58
C PHE A 59 -7.84 7.96 -18.04
N LYS A 60 -8.62 8.63 -18.89
CA LYS A 60 -8.26 8.80 -20.31
C LYS A 60 -7.03 9.69 -20.48
N SER A 61 -6.91 10.75 -19.70
CA SER A 61 -5.79 11.71 -19.77
C SER A 61 -5.19 12.00 -18.40
N ARG A 62 -3.99 12.59 -18.38
CA ARG A 62 -3.31 12.97 -17.13
C ARG A 62 -3.95 14.22 -16.51
N GLU A 63 -4.41 15.14 -17.35
CA GLU A 63 -5.07 16.37 -16.91
C GLU A 63 -6.38 16.05 -16.17
N ALA A 64 -7.08 14.97 -16.55
CA ALA A 64 -8.24 14.48 -15.83
C ALA A 64 -7.87 13.99 -14.42
N VAL A 65 -6.74 13.30 -14.26
CA VAL A 65 -6.23 12.91 -12.93
C VAL A 65 -5.95 14.15 -12.09
N ASP A 66 -5.20 15.12 -12.63
CA ASP A 66 -4.83 16.32 -11.89
C ASP A 66 -6.06 17.13 -11.45
N ARG A 67 -7.11 17.20 -12.29
CA ARG A 67 -8.40 17.82 -11.92
C ARG A 67 -9.10 17.09 -10.79
N VAL A 68 -9.21 15.76 -10.87
CA VAL A 68 -9.89 14.94 -9.86
C VAL A 68 -9.15 14.99 -8.53
N VAL A 69 -7.82 14.88 -8.55
CA VAL A 69 -6.97 14.96 -7.36
C VAL A 69 -7.13 16.32 -6.71
N LYS A 70 -6.98 17.41 -7.49
CA LYS A 70 -7.16 18.76 -6.96
C LYS A 70 -8.55 18.98 -6.37
N LYS A 71 -9.61 18.53 -7.06
CA LYS A 71 -10.97 18.63 -6.53
C LYS A 71 -11.16 17.83 -5.25
N LEU A 72 -10.55 16.65 -5.11
CA LEU A 72 -10.64 15.85 -3.88
C LEU A 72 -9.80 16.40 -2.73
N ASP A 73 -8.72 17.12 -3.04
CA ASP A 73 -7.91 17.81 -2.03
C ASP A 73 -8.60 19.11 -1.55
N ASP A 74 -9.24 19.84 -2.47
CA ASP A 74 -9.97 21.08 -2.19
C ASP A 74 -11.38 20.80 -1.59
N GLU A 75 -12.05 19.75 -2.03
CA GLU A 75 -13.42 19.37 -1.67
C GLU A 75 -13.51 17.90 -1.23
N CYS A 76 -14.34 17.63 -0.21
CA CYS A 76 -14.53 16.28 0.28
C CYS A 76 -15.71 15.59 -0.43
N LEU A 77 -15.43 14.56 -1.23
CA LEU A 77 -16.48 13.71 -1.80
C LEU A 77 -16.95 12.67 -0.78
N MET A 78 -18.10 12.92 -0.17
CA MET A 78 -18.73 11.99 0.77
C MET A 78 -19.58 10.97 0.04
N LEU A 79 -19.27 9.69 0.24
CA LEU A 79 -20.06 8.58 -0.28
C LEU A 79 -21.35 8.37 0.55
N PRO A 80 -22.37 7.67 0.01
CA PRO A 80 -23.65 7.43 0.70
C PRO A 80 -23.49 6.71 2.05
N ASN A 81 -22.43 5.92 2.20
CA ASN A 81 -22.06 5.25 3.45
C ASN A 81 -21.36 6.18 4.46
N GLN A 82 -21.41 7.50 4.24
CA GLN A 82 -20.78 8.55 5.06
C GLN A 82 -19.26 8.43 5.14
N ARG A 83 -18.62 7.81 4.15
CA ARG A 83 -17.17 7.71 4.07
C ARG A 83 -16.63 8.72 3.06
N PRO A 84 -15.62 9.53 3.43
CA PRO A 84 -14.94 10.38 2.46
C PRO A 84 -14.11 9.51 1.52
N LEU A 85 -14.20 9.79 0.22
CA LEU A 85 -13.35 9.16 -0.77
C LEU A 85 -11.93 9.73 -0.67
N VAL A 86 -10.93 8.86 -0.52
CA VAL A 86 -9.53 9.28 -0.43
C VAL A 86 -8.82 8.90 -1.71
N VAL A 87 -8.20 9.89 -2.36
CA VAL A 87 -7.35 9.67 -3.53
C VAL A 87 -5.90 9.51 -3.06
N CYS A 88 -5.18 8.59 -3.68
CA CYS A 88 -3.74 8.43 -3.49
C CYS A 88 -3.07 8.38 -4.85
N THR A 89 -2.22 9.36 -5.10
CA THR A 89 -1.38 9.46 -6.30
C THR A 89 0.04 9.09 -5.91
N GLY A 90 0.61 8.04 -6.49
CA GLY A 90 1.93 7.58 -6.08
C GLY A 90 2.54 6.50 -6.96
N VAL A 91 3.77 6.11 -6.62
CA VAL A 91 4.43 4.96 -7.22
C VAL A 91 3.79 3.70 -6.64
N PHE A 92 2.81 3.16 -7.35
CA PHE A 92 2.24 1.88 -6.99
C PHE A 92 3.28 0.78 -7.17
N PRO A 93 3.29 -0.25 -6.30
CA PRO A 93 4.19 -1.38 -6.46
C PRO A 93 4.07 -1.90 -7.89
N HIS A 94 5.24 -2.07 -8.53
CA HIS A 94 5.33 -2.36 -9.96
C HIS A 94 4.35 -3.48 -10.31
N PHE A 95 3.41 -3.21 -11.23
CA PHE A 95 2.48 -4.19 -11.80
C PHE A 95 3.28 -5.17 -12.67
N SER A 96 4.13 -5.94 -12.03
CA SER A 96 5.08 -6.83 -12.66
C SER A 96 4.38 -8.15 -12.91
N GLU A 97 4.17 -8.49 -14.18
CA GLU A 97 3.77 -9.83 -14.64
C GLU A 97 4.78 -10.92 -14.26
N LYS A 98 5.95 -10.54 -13.73
CA LYS A 98 6.89 -11.46 -13.12
C LYS A 98 7.11 -10.99 -11.71
N ARG A 99 6.61 -11.73 -10.72
CA ARG A 99 7.25 -11.68 -9.39
C ARG A 99 8.73 -11.82 -9.68
N ALA A 100 9.52 -10.77 -9.47
CA ALA A 100 10.95 -10.98 -9.36
C ALA A 100 11.03 -11.99 -8.21
N THR A 101 11.33 -13.23 -8.56
CA THR A 101 11.49 -14.30 -7.59
C THR A 101 12.58 -13.78 -6.69
N PHE A 102 12.20 -13.28 -5.51
CA PHE A 102 13.16 -12.73 -4.56
C PHE A 102 13.94 -13.92 -4.03
N ILE A 103 14.98 -14.28 -4.77
CA ILE A 103 16.04 -15.16 -4.37
C ILE A 103 17.32 -14.37 -4.64
N GLY A 104 17.89 -13.80 -3.57
CA GLY A 104 19.33 -13.56 -3.42
C GLY A 104 20.06 -12.55 -4.30
N HIS A 105 19.41 -11.80 -5.21
CA HIS A 105 20.17 -10.98 -6.18
C HIS A 105 19.73 -9.51 -6.27
N LEU A 106 20.23 -8.69 -5.33
CA LEU A 106 20.59 -7.31 -5.67
C LEU A 106 21.81 -7.39 -6.59
N ALA A 107 21.64 -7.07 -7.88
CA ALA A 107 22.74 -6.94 -8.84
C ALA A 107 23.55 -5.66 -8.51
N ILE A 108 24.28 -5.72 -7.41
CA ILE A 108 25.37 -4.79 -7.11
C ILE A 108 26.53 -5.21 -7.99
N ASP A 109 27.06 -4.27 -8.76
CA ASP A 109 28.09 -4.44 -9.77
C ASP A 109 29.21 -5.41 -9.32
N LYS A 110 29.38 -6.48 -10.11
CA LYS A 110 30.15 -7.68 -9.76
C LYS A 110 31.65 -7.41 -9.66
N ALA A 111 32.15 -6.36 -10.31
CA ALA A 111 33.58 -6.08 -10.40
C ALA A 111 34.21 -5.70 -9.04
N ARG A 112 33.44 -5.10 -8.11
CA ARG A 112 34.01 -4.52 -6.88
C ARG A 112 34.04 -5.47 -5.67
N ARG A 113 33.38 -6.63 -5.71
CA ARG A 113 33.26 -7.54 -4.55
C ARG A 113 33.98 -8.88 -4.66
N GLN A 114 34.42 -9.29 -5.84
CA GLN A 114 34.96 -10.64 -6.01
C GLN A 114 36.27 -10.85 -5.22
N VAL A 115 37.13 -9.82 -5.15
CA VAL A 115 38.42 -9.93 -4.42
C VAL A 115 38.26 -9.89 -2.89
N GLN A 116 37.19 -9.31 -2.36
CA GLN A 116 37.05 -9.11 -0.90
C GLN A 116 36.23 -10.21 -0.19
N ARG A 117 35.44 -10.99 -0.92
CA ARG A 117 34.54 -12.02 -0.34
C ARG A 117 35.04 -13.45 -0.47
N GLU A 118 35.87 -13.76 -1.45
CA GLU A 118 36.36 -15.13 -1.66
C GLU A 118 37.27 -15.61 -0.50
N MET A 119 37.82 -14.71 0.32
CA MET A 119 38.61 -15.11 1.50
C MET A 119 37.78 -15.35 2.78
N VAL A 120 36.50 -14.92 2.83
CA VAL A 120 35.70 -14.96 4.08
C VAL A 120 34.51 -15.92 4.01
N LEU A 121 34.01 -16.25 2.81
CA LEU A 121 32.77 -17.03 2.65
C LEU A 121 32.97 -18.50 2.28
N SER A 122 34.20 -19.00 2.23
CA SER A 122 34.46 -20.43 2.06
C SER A 122 34.36 -21.18 3.39
N SER A 123 33.16 -21.19 3.97
CA SER A 123 32.76 -22.23 4.93
C SER A 123 31.29 -22.54 4.72
N PRO A 124 30.96 -23.78 4.32
CA PRO A 124 29.58 -24.20 4.14
C PRO A 124 28.94 -24.40 5.51
N ASN A 125 27.76 -23.83 5.73
CA ASN A 125 26.62 -24.52 6.36
C ASN A 125 25.41 -23.59 6.45
N ASP A 126 24.31 -24.02 5.82
CA ASP A 126 22.93 -23.59 6.08
C ASP A 126 22.49 -24.04 7.48
N HIS A 127 23.13 -23.50 8.51
CA HIS A 127 22.70 -23.67 9.89
C HIS A 127 22.52 -22.29 10.50
N CYS A 128 21.41 -22.09 11.22
CA CYS A 128 21.20 -20.90 12.03
C CYS A 128 22.38 -20.74 12.99
N HIS A 129 23.38 -19.94 12.59
CA HIS A 129 24.53 -19.58 13.42
C HIS A 129 24.16 -18.53 14.49
N CYS A 130 22.93 -18.57 14.97
CA CYS A 130 22.49 -17.83 16.15
C CYS A 130 22.79 -18.65 17.40
N HIS A 131 24.07 -18.93 17.64
CA HIS A 131 24.47 -19.31 19.00
C HIS A 131 24.23 -18.12 19.92
N ASN A 132 23.79 -18.36 21.15
CA ASN A 132 23.38 -17.32 22.11
C ASN A 132 24.49 -16.29 22.43
N ASN A 133 25.75 -16.62 22.09
CA ASN A 133 26.95 -15.84 22.42
C ASN A 133 27.57 -15.14 21.20
N THR A 134 26.86 -15.04 20.07
CA THR A 134 27.35 -14.31 18.89
C THR A 134 26.68 -12.94 18.79
N ILE A 135 27.43 -11.95 18.32
CA ILE A 135 26.94 -10.57 18.14
C ILE A 135 25.72 -10.52 17.20
N GLU A 136 25.64 -11.40 16.21
CA GLU A 136 24.49 -11.51 15.32
C GLU A 136 23.21 -11.88 16.07
N TYR A 137 23.30 -12.77 17.07
CA TYR A 137 22.15 -13.14 17.89
C TYR A 137 21.69 -11.97 18.76
N GLU A 138 22.60 -11.28 19.42
CA GLU A 138 22.27 -10.10 20.22
C GLU A 138 21.64 -8.99 19.38
N MET A 139 22.19 -8.73 18.19
CA MET A 139 21.62 -7.77 17.24
C MET A 139 20.24 -8.20 16.77
N ALA A 140 20.04 -9.48 16.42
CA ALA A 140 18.75 -10.02 16.01
C ALA A 140 17.69 -9.87 17.12
N MET A 141 18.07 -10.13 18.37
CA MET A 141 17.18 -9.94 19.52
C MET A 141 16.83 -8.48 19.75
N ALA A 142 17.78 -7.55 19.59
CA ALA A 142 17.52 -6.12 19.65
C ALA A 142 16.57 -5.66 18.54
N TRP A 143 16.76 -6.14 17.31
CA TRP A 143 15.84 -5.89 16.18
C TRP A 143 14.44 -6.42 16.46
N TRP A 144 14.32 -7.63 17.01
CA TRP A 144 13.03 -8.21 17.34
C TRP A 144 12.30 -7.43 18.44
N LEU A 145 13.04 -6.94 19.43
CA LEU A 145 12.50 -6.04 20.46
C LEU A 145 12.00 -4.72 19.85
N LEU A 146 12.75 -4.12 18.92
CA LEU A 146 12.34 -2.91 18.21
C LEU A 146 11.09 -3.14 17.37
N GLN A 147 11.02 -4.26 16.65
CA GLN A 147 9.85 -4.64 15.87
C GLN A 147 8.62 -4.79 16.78
N SER A 148 8.76 -5.53 17.88
CA SER A 148 7.70 -5.74 18.87
C SER A 148 7.20 -4.41 19.49
N ARG A 149 8.10 -3.43 19.67
CA ARG A 149 7.71 -2.08 20.14
C ARG A 149 6.95 -1.31 19.08
N SER A 150 7.43 -1.36 17.83
CA SER A 150 6.75 -0.75 16.68
C SER A 150 5.34 -1.30 16.51
N ASP A 151 5.18 -2.62 16.59
CA ASP A 151 3.86 -3.28 16.44
C ASP A 151 2.89 -2.81 17.52
N LYS A 152 3.33 -2.73 18.78
CA LYS A 152 2.53 -2.18 19.89
C LYS A 152 2.20 -0.70 19.71
N TRP A 153 3.09 0.09 19.12
CA TRP A 153 2.83 1.50 18.84
C TRP A 153 1.75 1.66 17.77
N TRP A 154 1.83 0.88 16.69
CA TRP A 154 0.82 0.86 15.64
C TRP A 154 -0.54 0.40 16.17
N GLU A 155 -0.57 -0.65 16.98
CA GLU A 155 -1.81 -1.14 17.62
C GLU A 155 -2.49 -0.02 18.44
N LYS A 156 -1.73 0.65 19.32
CA LYS A 156 -2.25 1.76 20.11
C LYS A 156 -2.75 2.92 19.26
N LEU A 157 -2.02 3.25 18.18
CA LEU A 157 -2.42 4.31 17.26
C LEU A 157 -3.76 3.98 16.59
N TYR A 158 -3.91 2.77 16.06
CA TYR A 158 -5.14 2.35 15.40
C TYR A 158 -6.32 2.25 16.37
N GLU A 159 -6.09 1.80 17.61
CA GLU A 159 -7.12 1.82 18.64
C GLU A 159 -7.59 3.24 18.95
N GLN A 160 -6.67 4.19 19.08
CA GLN A 160 -7.01 5.59 19.34
C GLN A 160 -7.79 6.19 18.17
N GLN A 161 -7.28 6.03 16.95
CA GLN A 161 -7.96 6.50 15.73
C GLN A 161 -9.37 5.89 15.61
N GLY A 162 -9.52 4.60 15.90
CA GLY A 162 -10.83 3.93 15.89
C GLY A 162 -11.81 4.51 16.93
N LYS A 163 -11.33 4.87 18.13
CA LYS A 163 -12.16 5.54 19.15
C LYS A 163 -12.57 6.94 18.72
N GLU A 164 -11.65 7.71 18.13
CA GLU A 164 -11.91 9.05 17.62
C GLU A 164 -12.92 9.03 16.47
N LEU A 165 -12.77 8.11 15.51
CA LEU A 165 -13.74 7.93 14.42
C LEU A 165 -15.13 7.57 14.92
N LYS A 166 -15.25 6.65 15.89
CA LYS A 166 -16.56 6.30 16.50
C LYS A 166 -17.20 7.51 17.18
N LYS A 167 -16.42 8.34 17.88
CA LYS A 167 -16.89 9.56 18.52
C LYS A 167 -17.39 10.58 17.49
N LEU A 168 -16.64 10.78 16.40
CA LEU A 168 -17.01 11.67 15.31
C LEU A 168 -18.29 11.20 14.61
N MET A 169 -18.40 9.90 14.30
CA MET A 169 -19.60 9.32 13.71
C MET A 169 -20.82 9.48 14.62
N GLY A 170 -20.66 9.30 15.94
CA GLY A 170 -21.73 9.53 16.91
C GLY A 170 -22.21 10.98 16.92
N ALA A 171 -21.29 11.93 16.88
CA ALA A 171 -21.62 13.35 16.81
C ALA A 171 -22.32 13.73 15.49
N LEU A 172 -21.92 13.12 14.37
CA LEU A 172 -22.53 13.38 13.06
C LEU A 172 -23.96 12.84 12.97
N LYS A 173 -24.25 11.66 13.55
CA LYS A 173 -25.59 11.06 13.58
C LYS A 173 -26.56 11.75 14.54
N SER A 174 -26.06 12.52 15.50
CA SER A 174 -26.87 13.24 16.48
C SER A 174 -27.33 14.62 15.99
N LYS A 175 -26.98 15.01 14.76
CA LYS A 175 -27.35 16.27 14.12
C LYS A 175 -28.36 16.00 13.01
#